data_AF-A0A953AGI4-F1
#
_entry.id   AF-A0A953AGI4-F1
#
_cell.length_a   1.000
_cell.length_b   1.000
_cell.length_c   1.000
_cell.angle_alpha   90.00
_cell.angle_beta   90.00
_cell.angle_gamma   90.00
#
_symmetry.space_group_name_H-M   'P 1'
#
loop_
_entity.id
_entity.type
_entity.pdbx_description
1 polymer ?
#
loop_
_entity_poly.entity_id
_entity_poly.type
_entity_poly.pdbx_seq_one_letter_code
_entity_poly.pdbx_strand_id
1 'polypeptide(L)'
;MRTGPRTGFRWTPETIVYAITLWYRKHSRPPFTSEWDQAGENHPSRQTVARVFGSWNAAMAAAGFKPRPRGRPRRSLSDEAALVDG
;
A
#
# COMPACT_ATOMS: atom_id res chain seq x y z
N MET A 1 -11.74 -12.33 -3.70
CA MET A 1 -10.46 -13.10 -3.65
C MET A 1 -9.85 -12.98 -2.25
N ARG A 2 -9.17 -14.01 -1.74
CA ARG A 2 -8.31 -13.88 -0.55
C ARG A 2 -6.89 -13.57 -1.05
N THR A 3 -6.28 -12.49 -0.58
CA THR A 3 -4.84 -12.22 -0.80
C THR A 3 -4.06 -12.88 0.33
N GLY A 4 -3.04 -13.66 -0.01
CA GLY A 4 -2.17 -14.28 0.99
C GLY A 4 -1.65 -15.66 0.55
N PRO A 5 -0.56 -16.14 1.17
CA PRO A 5 0.04 -17.41 0.84
C PRO A 5 -0.95 -18.54 1.11
N ARG A 6 -1.37 -19.19 0.04
CA ARG A 6 -1.94 -20.53 0.04
C ARG A 6 -1.01 -21.39 -0.79
N THR A 7 -0.98 -22.70 -0.58
CA THR A 7 -0.19 -23.60 -1.43
C THR A 7 -0.52 -23.33 -2.91
N GLY A 8 0.51 -23.08 -3.72
CA GLY A 8 0.36 -22.75 -5.14
C GLY A 8 -0.01 -21.30 -5.47
N PHE A 9 -0.28 -20.44 -4.48
CA PHE A 9 -0.59 -19.02 -4.72
C PHE A 9 0.60 -18.28 -5.36
N ARG A 10 0.30 -17.35 -6.27
CA ARG A 10 1.28 -16.52 -6.96
C ARG A 10 0.92 -15.05 -6.80
N TRP A 11 1.94 -14.25 -6.52
CA TRP A 11 1.84 -12.80 -6.58
C TRP A 11 2.00 -12.35 -8.03
N THR A 12 0.87 -12.25 -8.73
CA THR A 12 0.76 -11.70 -10.09
C THR A 12 0.47 -10.20 -10.00
N PRO A 13 0.58 -9.45 -11.12
CA PRO A 13 0.17 -8.05 -11.14
C PRO A 13 -1.25 -7.85 -10.58
N GLU A 14 -2.19 -8.70 -10.96
CA GLU A 14 -3.60 -8.60 -10.57
C GLU A 14 -3.77 -8.84 -9.06
N THR A 15 -3.11 -9.85 -8.49
CA THR A 15 -3.25 -10.15 -7.05
C THR A 15 -2.57 -9.11 -6.17
N ILE A 16 -1.49 -8.49 -6.66
CA ILE A 16 -0.84 -7.34 -5.99
C ILE A 16 -1.74 -6.11 -6.03
N VAL A 17 -2.27 -5.74 -7.20
CA VAL A 17 -3.22 -4.61 -7.32
C VAL A 17 -4.41 -4.82 -6.40
N TYR A 18 -4.97 -6.03 -6.39
CA TYR A 18 -6.07 -6.37 -5.50
C TYR A 18 -5.68 -6.23 -4.01
N ALA A 19 -4.46 -6.62 -3.61
CA ALA A 19 -3.97 -6.40 -2.24
C ALA A 19 -3.86 -4.90 -1.87
N ILE A 20 -3.37 -4.07 -2.79
CA ILE A 20 -3.30 -2.60 -2.59
C ILE A 20 -4.71 -2.02 -2.47
N THR A 21 -5.65 -2.45 -3.30
CA THR A 21 -7.05 -2.02 -3.23
C THR A 21 -7.73 -2.46 -1.92
N LEU A 22 -7.46 -3.68 -1.45
CA LEU A 22 -7.95 -4.13 -0.14
C LEU A 22 -7.40 -3.28 1.00
N TRP A 23 -6.12 -2.91 0.95
CA TRP A 23 -5.55 -1.97 1.91
C TRP A 23 -6.29 -0.63 1.89
N TYR A 24 -6.51 -0.07 0.70
CA TYR A 24 -7.23 1.19 0.54
C TYR A 24 -8.63 1.11 1.13
N ARG A 25 -9.37 0.03 0.86
CA ARG A 25 -10.72 -0.18 1.42
C ARG A 25 -10.73 -0.22 2.95
N LYS A 26 -9.66 -0.71 3.57
CA LYS A 26 -9.54 -0.83 5.04
C LYS A 26 -9.09 0.48 5.70
N HIS A 27 -8.24 1.27 5.05
CA HIS A 27 -7.59 2.45 5.66
C HIS A 27 -7.99 3.79 5.01
N SER A 28 -8.83 3.76 3.98
CA SER A 28 -9.22 4.91 3.15
C SER A 28 -8.05 5.68 2.53
N ARG A 29 -6.90 5.03 2.37
CA ARG A 29 -5.70 5.59 1.74
C ARG A 29 -4.73 4.51 1.24
N PRO A 30 -3.88 4.80 0.26
CA PRO A 30 -2.83 3.87 -0.16
C PRO A 30 -1.81 3.60 0.96
N PRO A 31 -1.21 2.40 0.99
CA PRO A 31 -0.18 2.05 1.97
C PRO A 31 1.10 2.88 1.80
N PHE A 32 1.75 3.24 2.89
CA PHE A 32 3.17 3.58 2.84
C PHE A 32 4.03 2.32 2.75
N THR A 33 5.27 2.44 2.26
CA THR A 33 6.20 1.30 2.20
C THR A 33 6.43 0.68 3.58
N SER A 34 6.57 1.49 4.62
CA SER A 34 6.77 1.00 5.99
C SER A 34 5.53 0.29 6.55
N GLU A 35 4.34 0.73 6.20
CA GLU A 35 3.10 0.10 6.66
C GLU A 35 2.85 -1.21 5.92
N TRP A 36 3.15 -1.25 4.62
CA TRP A 36 3.09 -2.46 3.83
C TRP A 36 4.05 -3.53 4.34
N ASP A 37 5.27 -3.12 4.72
CA ASP A 37 6.27 -4.02 5.31
C ASP A 37 5.80 -4.57 6.68
N GLN A 38 4.91 -3.87 7.40
CA GLN A 38 4.38 -4.28 8.72
C GLN A 38 3.03 -5.00 8.67
N ALA A 39 2.40 -5.11 7.50
CA ALA A 39 0.99 -5.44 7.42
C ALA A 39 0.66 -6.95 7.63
N GLY A 40 1.68 -7.80 7.76
CA GLY A 40 1.55 -9.25 8.00
C GLY A 40 1.59 -10.12 6.74
N GLU A 41 0.92 -11.27 6.78
CA GLU A 41 1.05 -12.32 5.74
C GLU A 41 0.09 -12.14 4.55
N ASN A 42 -0.88 -11.22 4.63
CA ASN A 42 -1.96 -11.09 3.65
C ASN A 42 -1.59 -10.27 2.40
N HIS A 43 -0.33 -9.88 2.25
CA HIS A 43 0.20 -9.12 1.12
C HIS A 43 1.64 -9.58 0.81
N PRO A 44 2.13 -9.36 -0.42
CA PRO A 44 3.51 -9.68 -0.78
C PRO A 44 4.48 -8.77 -0.05
N SER A 45 5.73 -9.22 0.08
CA SER A 45 6.82 -8.31 0.46
C SER A 45 6.94 -7.18 -0.58
N ARG A 46 7.43 -6.02 -0.14
CA ARG A 46 7.71 -4.90 -1.05
C ARG A 46 8.72 -5.26 -2.14
N GLN A 47 9.64 -6.18 -1.87
CA GLN A 47 10.57 -6.68 -2.88
C GLN A 47 9.86 -7.47 -3.98
N THR A 48 8.88 -8.31 -3.62
CA THR A 48 8.04 -9.02 -4.61
C THR A 48 7.24 -8.03 -5.46
N VAL A 49 6.65 -7.00 -4.84
CA VAL A 49 5.96 -5.92 -5.57
C VAL A 49 6.89 -5.25 -6.57
N ALA A 50 8.10 -4.89 -6.14
CA ALA A 50 9.08 -4.25 -7.01
C ALA A 50 9.57 -5.17 -8.15
N ARG A 51 9.73 -6.48 -7.93
CA ARG A 51 10.09 -7.42 -9.01
C ARG A 51 8.99 -7.53 -10.06
N VAL A 52 7.72 -7.54 -9.65
CA VAL A 52 6.59 -7.73 -10.57
C VAL A 52 6.29 -6.46 -11.38
N PHE A 53 6.40 -5.29 -10.77
CA PHE A 53 6.06 -4.01 -11.41
C PHE A 53 7.26 -3.15 -11.84
N GLY A 54 8.49 -3.60 -11.55
CA GLY A 54 9.71 -2.80 -11.69
C GLY A 54 9.94 -1.80 -10.56
N SER A 55 8.87 -1.27 -9.93
CA SER A 55 9.01 -0.43 -8.73
C SER A 55 7.73 -0.37 -7.89
N TRP A 56 7.86 0.06 -6.63
CA TRP A 56 6.70 0.36 -5.76
C TRP A 56 5.78 1.43 -6.35
N ASN A 57 6.36 2.48 -6.94
CA ASN A 57 5.57 3.57 -7.54
C ASN A 57 4.80 3.08 -8.78
N ALA A 58 5.39 2.19 -9.57
CA ALA A 58 4.71 1.57 -10.70
C ALA A 58 3.52 0.71 -10.23
N ALA A 59 3.66 -0.04 -9.12
CA ALA A 59 2.56 -0.79 -8.54
C ALA A 59 1.42 0.13 -8.03
N MET A 60 1.75 1.26 -7.40
CA MET A 60 0.76 2.25 -6.98
C MET A 60 0.01 2.87 -8.16
N ALA A 61 0.74 3.19 -9.24
CA ALA A 61 0.13 3.70 -10.47
C ALA A 61 -0.79 2.66 -11.13
N ALA A 62 -0.36 1.39 -11.19
CA ALA A 62 -1.17 0.29 -11.71
C ALA A 62 -2.44 0.04 -10.88
N ALA A 63 -2.39 0.32 -9.57
CA ALA A 63 -3.56 0.28 -8.70
C ALA A 63 -4.44 1.56 -8.77
N GLY A 64 -4.12 2.50 -9.67
CA GLY A 64 -4.88 3.73 -9.88
C GLY A 64 -4.55 4.87 -8.91
N PHE A 65 -3.46 4.78 -8.16
CA PHE A 65 -3.07 5.79 -7.18
C PHE A 65 -1.89 6.65 -7.67
N LYS A 66 -1.94 7.95 -7.37
CA LYS A 66 -0.82 8.86 -7.64
C LYS A 66 0.39 8.49 -6.77
N PRO A 67 1.55 8.15 -7.35
CA PRO A 67 2.74 7.81 -6.58
C PRO A 67 3.22 9.00 -5.76
N ARG A 68 3.70 8.72 -4.54
CA ARG A 68 4.27 9.76 -3.67
C ARG A 68 5.77 9.91 -3.98
N PRO A 69 6.31 11.14 -4.02
CA PRO A 69 7.75 11.37 -4.13
C PRO A 69 8.49 10.67 -2.98
N ARG A 70 9.66 10.11 -3.28
CA ARG A 70 10.53 9.51 -2.26
C ARG A 70 11.00 10.61 -1.29
N GLY A 71 11.06 10.31 0.00
CA GLY A 71 11.79 11.14 0.97
C GLY A 71 11.03 12.23 1.72
N ARG A 72 9.70 12.33 1.63
CA ARG A 72 8.96 13.21 2.56
C ARG A 72 8.58 12.41 3.82
N PRO A 73 9.16 12.70 5.00
CA PRO A 73 8.69 12.10 6.25
C PRO A 73 7.20 12.40 6.44
N ARG A 74 6.50 11.52 7.15
CA ARG A 74 5.08 11.73 7.49
C ARG A 74 4.95 13.10 8.13
N ARG A 75 4.22 14.02 7.50
CA ARG A 75 3.51 15.04 8.27
C ARG A 75 2.39 14.28 8.95
N SER A 76 2.51 14.06 10.25
CA SER A 76 1.43 13.54 11.07
C SER A 76 0.22 14.44 10.89
N LEU A 77 -0.91 13.88 10.48
CA LEU A 77 -2.22 14.53 10.58
C LEU A 77 -2.67 14.43 12.05
N SER A 78 -1.98 15.17 12.93
CA SER A 78 -2.35 15.28 14.35
C SER A 78 -2.54 16.73 14.81
N ASP A 79 -2.39 17.74 13.95
CA ASP A 79 -2.51 19.15 14.35
C ASP A 79 -3.87 19.79 14.01
N GLU A 80 -4.83 19.04 13.46
CA GLU A 80 -6.14 19.60 13.02
C GLU A 80 -7.29 19.36 14.02
N ALA A 81 -6.98 19.25 15.33
CA ALA A 81 -7.99 19.15 16.39
C ALA A 81 -8.00 20.36 17.35
N ALA A 82 -7.32 21.46 17.02
CA ALA A 82 -7.16 22.61 17.91
C ALA A 82 -7.67 23.96 17.34
N LEU A 83 -8.62 23.96 16.40
CA LEU A 83 -9.26 25.19 15.91
C LEU A 83 -10.78 25.08 15.82
N VAL A 84 -11.41 24.64 16.90
CA VAL A 84 -12.81 24.99 17.20
C VAL A 84 -12.87 25.44 18.66
N ASP A 85 -12.82 26.76 18.85
CA ASP A 85 -13.57 27.53 19.84
C ASP A 85 -13.02 28.96 19.89
N GLY A 86 -13.82 29.88 19.35
CA GLY A 86 -13.75 31.32 19.52
C GLY A 86 -15.17 31.84 19.54
#